data_AF-A0AAW9BN39-F1
#
_entry.id   AF-A0AAW9BN39-F1
#
_cell.length_a   1.000
_cell.length_b   1.000
_cell.length_c   1.000
_cell.angle_alpha   90.00
_cell.angle_beta   90.00
_cell.angle_gamma   90.00
#
_symmetry.space_group_name_H-M   'P 1'
#
loop_
_entity.id
_entity.type
_entity.pdbx_description
1 polymer ?
#
loop_
_entity_poly.entity_id
_entity_poly.type
_entity_poly.pdbx_seq_one_letter_code
_entity_poly.pdbx_strand_id
1 'polypeptide(L)'
;VKSAAVSRELGATMVLVVQEFHKHEPSIYTHLELEKALLVGLLADIGLFCLINEYHLYLDSGNYLDPDIALQIFQTRCSATSKLVLERWGFDNDFREVSSNEKFVTARPEVSYLDIARIANHLLMFRNQDERIDEHEVEFNLTGAEVLYDLSNMSDTDFQNEINAVLSASGL
;
A
#
# COMPACT_ATOMS: atom_id res chain seq x y z
N VAL A 1 13.71 10.11 0.98
CA VAL A 1 13.51 9.88 -0.47
C VAL A 1 12.96 8.49 -0.77
N LYS A 2 13.53 7.40 -0.21
CA LYS A 2 13.02 6.03 -0.45
C LYS A 2 11.56 5.80 -0.03
N SER A 3 11.14 6.30 1.15
CA SER A 3 9.76 6.11 1.63
C SER A 3 8.69 6.67 0.68
N ALA A 4 8.90 7.87 0.13
CA ALA A 4 7.95 8.49 -0.81
C ALA A 4 7.94 7.80 -2.18
N ALA A 5 9.03 7.14 -2.58
CA ALA A 5 9.04 6.31 -3.78
C ALA A 5 8.23 5.02 -3.54
N VAL A 6 8.42 4.36 -2.41
CA VAL A 6 7.69 3.12 -2.04
C VAL A 6 6.19 3.37 -1.92
N SER A 7 5.76 4.45 -1.25
CA SER A 7 4.33 4.76 -1.16
C SER A 7 3.69 5.07 -2.53
N ARG A 8 4.44 5.72 -3.44
CA ARG A 8 3.99 5.98 -4.82
C ARG A 8 3.88 4.69 -5.62
N GLU A 9 4.89 3.81 -5.50
CA GLU A 9 4.90 2.51 -6.18
C GLU A 9 3.74 1.62 -5.69
N LEU A 10 3.51 1.55 -4.37
CA LEU A 10 2.36 0.83 -3.81
C LEU A 10 1.04 1.41 -4.31
N GLY A 11 0.85 2.74 -4.21
CA GLY A 11 -0.36 3.40 -4.68
C GLY A 11 -0.65 3.15 -6.16
N ALA A 12 0.37 3.30 -7.02
CA ALA A 12 0.23 3.00 -8.44
C ALA A 12 -0.07 1.52 -8.70
N THR A 13 0.58 0.60 -7.99
CA THR A 13 0.32 -0.84 -8.11
C THR A 13 -1.11 -1.18 -7.71
N MET A 14 -1.63 -0.56 -6.64
CA MET A 14 -3.02 -0.74 -6.24
C MET A 14 -4.00 -0.29 -7.34
N VAL A 15 -3.70 0.79 -8.07
CA VAL A 15 -4.50 1.19 -9.24
C VAL A 15 -4.48 0.11 -10.32
N LEU A 16 -3.30 -0.43 -10.66
CA LEU A 16 -3.20 -1.49 -11.68
C LEU A 16 -4.00 -2.73 -11.28
N VAL A 17 -3.93 -3.14 -10.01
CA VAL A 17 -4.70 -4.25 -9.48
C VAL A 17 -6.21 -3.98 -9.63
N VAL A 18 -6.70 -2.80 -9.26
CA VAL A 18 -8.12 -2.45 -9.42
C VAL A 18 -8.55 -2.40 -10.88
N GLN A 19 -7.71 -1.84 -11.77
CA GLN A 19 -7.97 -1.85 -13.21
C GLN A 19 -8.14 -3.27 -13.74
N GLU A 20 -7.31 -4.21 -13.29
CA GLU A 20 -7.39 -5.60 -13.71
C GLU A 20 -8.66 -6.29 -13.17
N PHE A 21 -9.03 -6.04 -11.91
CA PHE A 21 -10.33 -6.48 -11.37
C PHE A 21 -11.50 -5.96 -12.21
N HIS A 22 -11.46 -4.68 -12.64
CA HIS A 22 -12.47 -4.09 -13.51
C HIS A 22 -12.48 -4.70 -14.92
N LYS A 23 -11.35 -5.17 -15.46
CA LYS A 23 -11.31 -5.84 -16.76
C LYS A 23 -11.96 -7.22 -16.71
N HIS A 24 -11.69 -7.98 -15.65
CA HIS A 24 -12.23 -9.34 -15.48
C HIS A 24 -13.73 -9.31 -15.19
N GLU A 25 -14.19 -8.52 -14.21
CA GLU A 25 -15.61 -8.44 -13.86
C GLU A 25 -16.06 -6.99 -13.54
N PRO A 26 -16.32 -6.17 -14.58
CA PRO A 26 -16.61 -4.74 -14.41
C PRO A 26 -17.82 -4.44 -13.51
N SER A 27 -18.83 -5.31 -13.50
CA SER A 27 -20.07 -5.09 -12.74
C SER A 27 -19.96 -5.41 -11.26
N ILE A 28 -19.04 -6.32 -10.88
CA ILE A 28 -18.90 -6.82 -9.50
C ILE A 28 -18.01 -5.89 -8.68
N TYR A 29 -16.95 -5.35 -9.28
CA TYR A 29 -15.94 -4.55 -8.58
C TYR A 29 -16.12 -3.04 -8.73
N THR A 30 -17.33 -2.57 -9.05
CA THR A 30 -17.65 -1.14 -9.22
C THR A 30 -17.40 -0.29 -7.98
N HIS A 31 -17.40 -0.89 -6.79
CA HIS A 31 -17.08 -0.21 -5.52
C HIS A 31 -15.59 0.09 -5.35
N LEU A 32 -14.72 -0.51 -6.16
CA LEU A 32 -13.28 -0.23 -6.15
C LEU A 32 -12.98 0.94 -7.08
N GLU A 33 -12.98 2.15 -6.53
CA GLU A 33 -12.59 3.37 -7.23
C GLU A 33 -11.06 3.47 -7.38
N LEU A 34 -10.60 3.82 -8.60
CA LEU A 34 -9.17 3.96 -8.93
C LEU A 34 -8.48 5.06 -8.12
N GLU A 35 -9.11 6.23 -8.00
CA GLU A 35 -8.56 7.37 -7.26
C GLU A 35 -8.40 7.04 -5.77
N LYS A 36 -9.39 6.35 -5.20
CA LYS A 36 -9.33 5.91 -3.82
C LYS A 36 -8.24 4.85 -3.61
N ALA A 37 -8.06 3.92 -4.55
CA ALA A 37 -6.98 2.92 -4.48
C ALA A 37 -5.60 3.59 -4.44
N LEU A 38 -5.39 4.59 -5.30
CA LEU A 38 -4.16 5.38 -5.31
C LEU A 38 -3.93 6.09 -3.97
N LEU A 39 -4.92 6.82 -3.48
CA LEU A 39 -4.80 7.60 -2.24
C LEU A 39 -4.59 6.69 -1.02
N VAL A 40 -5.27 5.56 -0.96
CA VAL A 40 -5.11 4.57 0.12
C VAL A 40 -3.68 4.03 0.14
N GLY A 41 -3.13 3.66 -1.01
CA GLY A 41 -1.74 3.16 -1.09
C GLY A 41 -0.69 4.24 -0.78
N LEU A 42 -0.90 5.48 -1.24
CA LEU A 42 -0.02 6.61 -0.92
C LEU A 42 0.05 6.91 0.58
N LEU A 43 -1.06 6.71 1.28
CA LEU A 43 -1.20 7.03 2.71
C LEU A 43 -0.99 5.82 3.63
N ALA A 44 -0.76 4.62 3.10
CA ALA A 44 -0.62 3.39 3.89
C ALA A 44 0.44 3.52 5.00
N ASP A 45 1.59 4.12 4.70
CA ASP A 45 2.71 4.32 5.62
C ASP A 45 2.91 5.79 6.03
N ILE A 46 1.84 6.60 6.08
CA ILE A 46 1.95 8.02 6.44
C ILE A 46 2.58 8.24 7.83
N GLY A 47 2.39 7.30 8.75
CA GLY A 47 2.99 7.31 10.08
C GLY A 47 4.51 7.29 10.07
N LEU A 48 5.15 6.68 9.06
CA LEU A 48 6.60 6.67 8.92
C LEU A 48 7.15 8.09 8.70
N PHE A 49 6.44 8.92 7.92
CA PHE A 49 6.82 10.32 7.72
C PHE A 49 6.76 11.11 9.04
N CYS A 50 5.70 10.90 9.83
CA CYS A 50 5.58 11.52 11.15
C CYS A 50 6.73 11.09 12.07
N LEU A 51 7.02 9.79 12.13
CA LEU A 51 8.07 9.24 13.00
C LEU A 51 9.48 9.72 12.62
N ILE A 52 9.77 9.80 11.32
CA ILE A 52 11.05 10.32 10.81
C ILE A 52 11.20 11.81 11.17
N ASN A 53 10.13 12.60 11.04
CA ASN A 53 10.15 14.01 11.41
C ASN A 53 10.46 14.19 12.91
N GLU A 54 9.76 13.45 13.77
CA GLU A 54 10.01 13.51 15.22
C GLU A 54 11.42 13.06 15.59
N TYR A 55 11.95 12.05 14.91
CA TYR A 55 13.34 11.63 15.09
C TYR A 55 14.33 12.73 14.72
N HIS A 56 14.13 13.42 13.60
CA HIS A 56 14.98 14.56 13.23
C HIS A 56 14.91 15.68 14.27
N LEU A 57 13.71 16.07 14.72
CA LEU A 57 13.54 17.08 15.77
C LEU A 57 14.21 16.67 17.10
N TYR A 58 14.16 15.38 17.45
CA TYR A 58 14.81 14.85 18.63
C TYR A 58 16.34 15.00 18.56
N LEU A 59 16.94 14.69 17.42
CA LEU A 59 18.38 14.87 17.16
C LEU A 59 18.78 16.36 17.13
N ASP A 60 17.98 17.19 16.45
CA ASP A 60 18.22 18.63 16.34
C ASP A 60 18.17 19.35 17.70
N SER A 61 17.45 18.77 18.66
CA SER A 61 17.40 19.22 20.05
C SER A 61 18.66 18.83 20.86
N GLY A 62 19.67 18.23 20.23
CA GLY A 62 20.95 17.82 20.84
C GLY A 62 20.91 16.45 21.51
N ASN A 63 19.82 15.68 21.36
CA ASN A 63 19.76 14.33 21.87
C ASN A 63 20.38 13.33 20.88
N TYR A 64 20.73 12.16 21.39
CA TYR A 64 21.18 11.04 20.58
C TYR A 64 20.23 9.86 20.74
N LEU A 65 19.88 9.23 19.62
CA LEU A 65 19.24 7.92 19.56
C LEU A 65 19.94 7.16 18.43
N ASP A 66 20.33 5.93 18.73
CA ASP A 66 20.97 5.06 17.75
C ASP A 66 20.01 4.79 16.56
N PRO A 67 20.48 4.90 15.30
CA PRO A 67 19.62 4.71 14.12
C PRO A 67 18.96 3.33 14.02
N ASP A 68 19.62 2.27 14.48
CA ASP A 68 19.06 0.91 14.43
C ASP A 68 17.94 0.76 15.47
N ILE A 69 18.10 1.39 16.64
CA ILE A 69 17.03 1.48 17.64
C ILE A 69 15.87 2.30 17.10
N ALA A 70 16.14 3.44 16.46
CA ALA A 70 15.11 4.27 15.84
C ALA A 70 14.33 3.49 14.79
N LEU A 71 15.01 2.69 13.95
CA LEU A 71 14.37 1.87 12.93
C LEU A 71 13.43 0.81 13.54
N GLN A 72 13.82 0.16 14.64
CA GLN A 72 12.94 -0.78 15.36
C GLN A 72 11.69 -0.07 15.91
N ILE A 73 11.85 1.14 16.44
CA ILE A 73 10.71 1.96 16.89
C ILE A 73 9.81 2.29 15.68
N PHE A 74 10.38 2.65 14.54
CA PHE A 74 9.59 2.97 13.35
C PHE A 74 8.80 1.76 12.87
N GLN A 75 9.42 0.59 12.77
CA GLN A 75 8.77 -0.66 12.35
C GLN A 75 7.61 -1.05 13.28
N THR A 76 7.80 -0.92 14.59
CA THR A 76 6.76 -1.30 15.58
C THR A 76 5.65 -0.26 15.75
N ARG A 77 5.90 1.00 15.37
CA ARG A 77 4.96 2.12 15.58
C ARG A 77 4.31 2.64 14.31
N CYS A 78 4.84 2.35 13.12
CA CYS A 78 4.35 2.90 11.85
C CYS A 78 2.84 2.66 11.69
N SER A 79 2.41 1.40 11.69
CA SER A 79 0.98 1.02 11.50
C SER A 79 0.05 1.72 12.51
N ALA A 80 0.37 1.68 13.80
CA ALA A 80 -0.42 2.34 14.84
C ALA A 80 -0.45 3.88 14.66
N THR A 81 0.65 4.46 14.20
CA THR A 81 0.76 5.91 13.97
C THR A 81 0.00 6.32 12.72
N SER A 82 0.14 5.59 11.61
CA SER A 82 -0.61 5.81 10.36
C SER A 82 -2.12 5.76 10.62
N LYS A 83 -2.58 4.71 11.32
CA LYS A 83 -3.99 4.56 11.73
C LYS A 83 -4.48 5.78 12.52
N LEU A 84 -3.71 6.23 13.51
CA LEU A 84 -4.07 7.38 14.35
C LEU A 84 -4.13 8.68 13.52
N VAL A 85 -3.16 8.91 12.64
CA VAL A 85 -3.14 10.09 11.76
C VAL A 85 -4.37 10.12 10.86
N LEU A 86 -4.67 9.01 10.19
CA LEU A 86 -5.80 8.89 9.27
C LEU A 86 -7.15 9.03 9.98
N GLU A 87 -7.28 8.46 11.18
CA GLU A 87 -8.46 8.64 12.02
C GLU A 87 -8.65 10.11 12.43
N ARG A 88 -7.57 10.80 12.81
CA ARG A 88 -7.63 12.23 13.18
C ARG A 88 -7.93 13.15 12.00
N TRP A 89 -7.50 12.77 10.80
CA TRP A 89 -7.79 13.49 9.57
C TRP A 89 -9.20 13.21 9.02
N GLY A 90 -9.92 12.25 9.61
CA GLY A 90 -11.28 11.91 9.22
C GLY A 90 -11.39 11.02 7.99
N PHE A 91 -10.32 10.30 7.64
CA PHE A 91 -10.38 9.28 6.59
C PHE A 91 -11.24 8.10 7.04
N ASP A 92 -11.90 7.46 6.08
CA ASP A 92 -12.78 6.33 6.35
C ASP A 92 -12.01 5.04 6.70
N ASN A 93 -12.75 3.96 6.93
CA ASN A 93 -12.16 2.71 7.37
C ASN A 93 -11.25 2.07 6.31
N ASP A 94 -11.43 2.30 5.01
CA ASP A 94 -10.58 1.66 4.00
C ASP A 94 -9.13 2.10 4.16
N PHE A 95 -8.90 3.39 4.39
CA PHE A 95 -7.56 3.93 4.66
C PHE A 95 -6.97 3.37 5.96
N ARG A 96 -7.79 3.27 7.00
CA ARG A 96 -7.38 2.78 8.32
C ARG A 96 -7.04 1.30 8.26
N GLU A 97 -7.83 0.49 7.57
CA GLU A 97 -7.62 -0.95 7.41
C GLU A 97 -6.31 -1.21 6.66
N VAL A 98 -6.06 -0.52 5.54
CA VAL A 98 -4.80 -0.66 4.80
C VAL A 98 -3.59 -0.25 5.62
N SER A 99 -3.63 0.94 6.24
CA SER A 99 -2.49 1.46 7.01
C SER A 99 -2.16 0.65 8.27
N SER A 100 -3.15 -0.05 8.83
CA SER A 100 -2.94 -0.91 10.00
C SER A 100 -2.71 -2.38 9.65
N ASN A 101 -3.05 -2.79 8.43
CA ASN A 101 -3.20 -4.17 8.00
C ASN A 101 -4.21 -4.98 8.85
N GLU A 102 -5.19 -4.31 9.45
CA GLU A 102 -6.23 -4.90 10.30
C GLU A 102 -7.62 -4.75 9.65
N LYS A 103 -8.49 -5.76 9.80
CA LYS A 103 -9.89 -5.69 9.39
C LYS A 103 -10.71 -5.04 10.52
N PHE A 104 -11.45 -3.95 10.26
CA PHE A 104 -12.29 -3.27 11.25
C PHE A 104 -13.77 -3.57 11.10
N VAL A 105 -14.22 -3.95 9.90
CA VAL A 105 -15.63 -4.22 9.63
C VAL A 105 -15.87 -5.70 9.33
N THR A 106 -16.90 -6.27 9.94
CA THR A 106 -17.31 -7.68 9.74
C THR A 106 -18.11 -7.90 8.47
N ALA A 107 -18.88 -6.90 8.04
CA ALA A 107 -19.59 -6.91 6.77
C ALA A 107 -18.84 -6.03 5.76
N ARG A 108 -18.05 -6.66 4.89
CA ARG A 108 -17.29 -6.00 3.82
C ARG A 108 -17.58 -6.68 2.48
N PRO A 109 -17.37 -5.98 1.35
CA PRO A 109 -17.36 -6.62 0.03
C PRO A 109 -16.37 -7.80 0.00
N GLU A 110 -16.57 -8.72 -0.94
CA GLU A 110 -15.70 -9.89 -1.09
C GLU A 110 -14.23 -9.49 -1.28
N VAL A 111 -13.99 -8.43 -2.04
CA VAL A 111 -12.67 -7.80 -2.23
C VAL A 111 -12.73 -6.36 -1.75
N SER A 112 -11.92 -6.05 -0.74
CA SER A 112 -11.77 -4.72 -0.13
C SER A 112 -10.44 -4.06 -0.51
N TYR A 113 -10.27 -2.76 -0.22
CA TYR A 113 -9.00 -2.07 -0.44
C TYR A 113 -7.83 -2.67 0.35
N LEU A 114 -8.08 -3.31 1.49
CA LEU A 114 -7.07 -4.08 2.21
C LEU A 114 -6.62 -5.31 1.43
N ASP A 115 -7.53 -6.01 0.77
CA ASP A 115 -7.19 -7.16 -0.06
C ASP A 115 -6.42 -6.70 -1.31
N ILE A 116 -6.82 -5.58 -1.93
CA ILE A 116 -6.09 -4.92 -3.02
C ILE A 116 -4.66 -4.53 -2.60
N ALA A 117 -4.50 -3.92 -1.42
CA ALA A 117 -3.18 -3.53 -0.92
C ALA A 117 -2.27 -4.74 -0.67
N ARG A 118 -2.82 -5.85 -0.15
CA ARG A 118 -2.07 -7.10 0.05
C ARG A 118 -1.66 -7.74 -1.27
N ILE A 119 -2.57 -7.80 -2.24
CA ILE A 119 -2.27 -8.27 -3.61
C ILE A 119 -1.17 -7.41 -4.24
N ALA A 120 -1.30 -6.09 -4.18
CA ALA A 120 -0.31 -5.16 -4.71
C ALA A 120 1.06 -5.33 -4.05
N ASN A 121 1.10 -5.45 -2.72
CA ASN A 121 2.34 -5.66 -1.99
C ASN A 121 2.99 -7.01 -2.35
N HIS A 122 2.21 -8.09 -2.43
CA HIS A 122 2.71 -9.40 -2.82
C HIS A 122 3.27 -9.40 -4.25
N LEU A 123 2.60 -8.72 -5.19
CA LEU A 123 3.10 -8.54 -6.54
C LEU A 123 4.43 -7.78 -6.57
N LEU A 124 4.57 -6.71 -5.79
CA LEU A 124 5.83 -5.97 -5.68
C LEU A 124 6.94 -6.82 -5.05
N MET A 125 6.65 -7.62 -4.03
CA MET A 125 7.60 -8.57 -3.45
C MET A 125 8.06 -9.59 -4.50
N PHE A 126 7.15 -10.11 -5.31
CA PHE A 126 7.48 -11.05 -6.39
C PHE A 126 8.43 -10.43 -7.41
N ARG A 127 8.07 -9.25 -7.90
CA ARG A 127 8.87 -8.52 -8.91
C ARG A 127 10.24 -8.11 -8.40
N ASN A 128 10.34 -7.77 -7.11
CA ASN A 128 11.59 -7.38 -6.48
C ASN A 128 12.45 -8.57 -6.01
N GLN A 129 12.01 -9.82 -6.25
CA GLN A 129 12.69 -11.03 -5.79
C GLN A 129 12.91 -11.03 -4.27
N ASP A 130 11.91 -10.55 -3.52
CA ASP A 130 11.96 -10.47 -2.07
C ASP A 130 11.77 -11.85 -1.45
N GLU A 131 12.79 -12.35 -0.74
CA GLU A 131 12.78 -13.67 -0.09
C GLU A 131 11.64 -13.81 0.95
N ARG A 132 11.12 -12.69 1.47
CA ARG A 132 10.01 -12.69 2.45
C ARG A 132 8.66 -13.03 1.82
N ILE A 133 8.59 -13.16 0.49
CA ILE A 133 7.32 -13.46 -0.19
C ILE A 133 6.74 -14.81 0.22
N ASP A 134 7.60 -15.79 0.54
CA ASP A 134 7.19 -17.13 0.97
C ASP A 134 6.43 -17.11 2.30
N GLU A 135 6.64 -16.08 3.12
CA GLU A 135 5.93 -15.86 4.39
C GLU A 135 4.70 -14.95 4.23
N HIS A 136 4.51 -14.34 3.05
CA HIS A 136 3.44 -13.39 2.78
C HIS A 136 2.23 -14.05 2.13
N GLU A 137 1.30 -14.54 2.96
CA GLU A 137 0.04 -15.10 2.50
C GLU A 137 -0.96 -14.01 2.08
N VAL A 138 -1.56 -14.17 0.90
CA VAL A 138 -2.65 -13.33 0.41
C VAL A 138 -3.89 -14.19 0.19
N GLU A 139 -5.01 -13.78 0.78
CA GLU A 139 -6.31 -14.39 0.55
C GLU A 139 -7.00 -13.67 -0.61
N PHE A 140 -7.33 -14.40 -1.69
CA PHE A 140 -8.09 -13.87 -2.82
C PHE A 140 -9.04 -14.91 -3.39
N ASN A 141 -10.08 -14.43 -4.07
CA ASN A 141 -11.02 -15.25 -4.82
C ASN A 141 -10.45 -15.60 -6.21
N LEU A 142 -11.25 -16.30 -7.04
CA LEU A 142 -10.81 -16.71 -8.37
C LEU A 142 -10.33 -15.52 -9.22
N THR A 143 -11.08 -14.42 -9.24
CA THR A 143 -10.69 -13.21 -9.99
C THR A 143 -9.37 -12.64 -9.48
N GLY A 144 -9.15 -12.60 -8.17
CA GLY A 144 -7.87 -12.12 -7.63
C GLY A 144 -6.68 -13.00 -8.00
N ALA A 145 -6.90 -14.31 -8.21
CA ALA A 145 -5.87 -15.21 -8.71
C ALA A 145 -5.52 -14.91 -10.18
N GLU A 146 -6.53 -14.63 -11.00
CA GLU A 146 -6.37 -14.23 -12.42
C GLU A 146 -5.64 -12.88 -12.52
N VAL A 147 -6.03 -11.90 -11.69
CA VAL A 147 -5.37 -10.60 -11.61
C VAL A 147 -3.88 -10.74 -11.26
N LEU A 148 -3.54 -11.55 -10.25
CA LEU A 148 -2.14 -11.82 -9.91
C LEU A 148 -1.40 -12.53 -11.03
N TYR A 149 -2.03 -13.49 -11.70
CA TYR A 149 -1.44 -14.19 -12.84
C TYR A 149 -1.12 -13.22 -13.98
N ASP A 150 -2.07 -12.39 -14.38
CA ASP A 150 -1.89 -11.45 -15.51
C ASP A 150 -0.81 -10.42 -15.18
N LEU A 151 -0.91 -9.81 -13.99
CA LEU A 151 0.05 -8.80 -13.57
C LEU A 151 1.42 -9.37 -13.24
N SER A 152 1.57 -10.63 -12.82
CA SER A 152 2.89 -11.25 -12.59
C SER A 152 3.59 -11.66 -13.88
N ASN A 153 2.83 -12.02 -14.93
CA ASN A 153 3.39 -12.38 -16.24
C ASN A 153 3.71 -11.18 -17.13
N MET A 154 3.26 -9.98 -16.77
CA MET A 154 3.63 -8.75 -17.47
C MET A 154 5.14 -8.51 -17.36
N SER A 155 5.79 -8.10 -18.47
CA SER A 155 7.22 -7.81 -18.45
C SER A 155 7.54 -6.67 -17.49
N ASP A 156 8.75 -6.65 -16.91
CA ASP A 156 9.15 -5.57 -15.99
C ASP A 156 9.08 -4.19 -16.65
N THR A 157 9.42 -4.10 -17.94
CA THR A 157 9.34 -2.86 -18.71
C THR A 157 7.90 -2.39 -18.85
N ASP A 158 6.97 -3.28 -19.19
CA ASP A 158 5.55 -2.92 -19.36
C ASP A 158 4.94 -2.53 -18.01
N PHE A 159 5.25 -3.28 -16.95
CA PHE A 159 4.78 -2.97 -15.61
C PHE A 159 5.26 -1.59 -15.15
N GLN A 160 6.54 -1.27 -15.34
CA GLN A 160 7.06 0.04 -15.00
C GLN A 160 6.47 1.16 -15.87
N ASN A 161 6.18 0.90 -17.14
CA ASN A 161 5.49 1.87 -18.00
C ASN A 161 4.08 2.17 -17.49
N GLU A 162 3.32 1.15 -17.09
CA GLU A 162 1.97 1.30 -16.53
C GLU A 162 2.00 2.04 -15.18
N ILE A 163 2.93 1.71 -14.28
CA ILE A 163 3.14 2.44 -13.02
C ILE A 163 3.42 3.92 -13.30
N ASN A 164 4.33 4.23 -14.22
CA ASN A 164 4.68 5.61 -14.58
C ASN A 164 3.50 6.35 -15.24
N ALA A 165 2.67 5.65 -16.02
CA ALA A 165 1.47 6.21 -16.62
C ALA A 165 0.44 6.60 -15.55
N VAL A 166 0.20 5.74 -14.56
CA VAL A 166 -0.69 6.03 -13.40
C VAL A 166 -0.18 7.24 -12.62
N LEU A 167 1.11 7.29 -12.30
CA LEU A 167 1.71 8.40 -11.56
C LEU A 167 1.60 9.72 -12.35
N SER A 168 1.93 9.68 -13.64
CA SER A 168 1.84 10.86 -14.52
C SER A 168 0.42 11.38 -14.66
N ALA A 169 -0.57 10.50 -14.82
CA ALA A 169 -1.99 10.86 -14.89
C ALA A 169 -2.50 11.49 -13.60
N SER A 170 -1.87 11.18 -12.47
CA SER A 170 -2.22 11.67 -11.13
C SER A 170 -1.42 12.90 -10.70
N GLY A 171 -0.49 13.38 -11.54
CA GLY A 171 0.36 14.54 -11.25
C GLY A 171 1.51 14.28 -10.27
N LEU A 172 1.98 13.03 -10.15
CA LEU A 172 3.01 12.57 -9.20
C LEU A 172 4.37 12.20 -9.83
#